data_AF-V9DN94-F1
#
_entry.id   AF-V9DN94-F1
#
_cell.length_a   1.000
_cell.length_b   1.000
_cell.length_c   1.000
_cell.angle_alpha   90.00
_cell.angle_beta   90.00
_cell.angle_gamma   90.00
#
_symmetry.space_group_name_H-M   'P 1'
#
loop_
_entity.id
_entity.type
_entity.pdbx_description
1 polymer ?
#
loop_
_entity_poly.entity_id
_entity_poly.type
_entity_poly.pdbx_seq_one_letter_code
_entity_poly.pdbx_strand_id
1 'polypeptide(L)'
;MSSQTTYPSLPSKLILTSTKAYFSPTRTITYLHSLLEPANNILPLLEKHSSQVHFVFIPDFLTIYPCSQILGSRYPSPSDPNGNAAAGPLASWPISLGAQNAYPSPSYGAYTGEIVPVALKSLGVRVVELNHAERRRYLGENDDSAAEKARTVSDLAMVPLVCIGEVEQPDLRGPLSASVGNAMAQLRPQILAVLGAVPEDAPVIFAYEPVWAIGAAEPAGVDYVGPVVQAIREVAKSAVPLRGGERTGEVKVVYGGSAGPGLWSGKTNGGNGLGRWVDGLFLGRFAHDIQGVRAVVEEVVESLGSS
;
A
#
# COMPACT_ATOMS: atom_id res chain seq x y z
N MET A 1 -31.92 8.18 2.59
CA MET A 1 -30.72 9.03 2.65
C MET A 1 -29.53 8.10 2.69
N SER A 2 -28.76 8.01 1.60
CA SER A 2 -27.53 7.21 1.59
C SER A 2 -26.58 7.82 2.62
N SER A 3 -26.22 7.06 3.64
CA SER A 3 -25.16 7.46 4.57
C SER A 3 -23.88 7.59 3.75
N GLN A 4 -23.36 8.80 3.63
CA GLN A 4 -22.10 9.04 2.95
C GLN A 4 -21.00 8.28 3.68
N THR A 5 -20.44 7.24 3.05
CA THR A 5 -19.34 6.45 3.62
C THR A 5 -18.16 7.39 3.83
N THR A 6 -17.61 7.45 5.05
CA THR A 6 -16.44 8.29 5.28
C THR A 6 -15.16 7.47 5.22
N TYR A 7 -14.24 7.89 4.36
CA TYR A 7 -12.96 7.26 4.13
C TYR A 7 -11.84 7.89 4.96
N PRO A 8 -10.77 7.15 5.28
CA PRO A 8 -9.57 7.75 5.82
C PRO A 8 -8.88 8.67 4.82
N SER A 9 -8.38 9.81 5.29
CA SER A 9 -7.41 10.62 4.53
C SER A 9 -6.06 9.92 4.49
N LEU A 10 -5.39 9.96 3.33
CA LEU A 10 -4.08 9.37 3.13
C LEU A 10 -2.97 10.40 3.41
N PRO A 11 -2.01 10.09 4.30
CA PRO A 11 -0.84 10.95 4.52
C PRO A 11 -0.04 11.19 3.25
N SER A 12 0.80 12.24 3.24
CA SER A 12 1.55 12.61 2.04
C SER A 12 2.53 11.52 1.62
N LYS A 13 3.10 10.80 2.59
CA LYS A 13 4.11 9.76 2.42
C LYS A 13 3.69 8.46 3.14
N LEU A 14 3.80 7.35 2.44
CA LEU A 14 3.49 6.01 2.94
C LEU A 14 4.74 5.12 2.98
N ILE A 15 4.92 4.39 4.08
CA ILE A 15 5.94 3.35 4.20
C ILE A 15 5.22 2.05 4.52
N LEU A 16 5.36 1.04 3.67
CA LEU A 16 4.64 -0.22 3.80
C LEU A 16 5.63 -1.37 3.94
N THR A 17 5.35 -2.31 4.83
CA THR A 17 6.09 -3.57 4.88
C THR A 17 5.10 -4.74 4.91
N SER A 18 5.31 -5.71 4.03
CA SER A 18 4.53 -6.94 3.97
C SER A 18 5.43 -8.10 4.38
N THR A 19 5.01 -8.87 5.38
CA THR A 19 5.77 -10.03 5.83
C THR A 19 5.70 -11.19 4.84
N LYS A 20 4.77 -11.11 3.87
CA LYS A 20 4.36 -12.24 3.01
C LYS A 20 4.16 -13.49 3.87
N ALA A 21 4.69 -14.63 3.42
CA ALA A 21 4.74 -15.87 4.19
C ALA A 21 6.12 -16.14 4.84
N TYR A 22 6.91 -15.09 5.15
CA TYR A 22 8.28 -15.26 5.67
C TYR A 22 8.39 -15.35 7.20
N PHE A 23 7.37 -14.91 7.94
CA PHE A 23 7.46 -14.75 9.39
C PHE A 23 6.61 -15.80 10.09
N SER A 24 7.17 -16.42 11.13
CA SER A 24 6.37 -17.21 12.08
C SER A 24 5.60 -16.28 13.00
N PRO A 25 4.53 -16.75 13.68
CA PRO A 25 3.78 -15.92 14.62
C PRO A 25 4.65 -15.22 15.65
N THR A 26 5.54 -15.94 16.33
CA THR A 26 6.47 -15.35 17.32
C THR A 26 7.34 -14.27 16.71
N ARG A 27 7.85 -14.47 15.48
CA ARG A 27 8.69 -13.49 14.80
C ARG A 27 7.88 -12.22 14.47
N THR A 28 6.66 -12.36 13.96
CA THR A 28 5.77 -11.22 13.67
C THR A 28 5.51 -10.38 14.92
N ILE A 29 5.24 -11.03 16.04
CA ILE A 29 5.00 -10.33 17.31
C ILE A 29 6.25 -9.61 17.81
N THR A 30 7.41 -10.27 17.83
CA THR A 30 8.68 -9.64 18.20
C THR A 30 9.02 -8.46 17.29
N TYR A 31 8.75 -8.59 15.99
CA TYR A 31 8.98 -7.54 15.01
C TYR A 31 8.08 -6.32 15.25
N LEU A 32 6.77 -6.53 15.51
CA LEU A 32 5.87 -5.44 15.88
C LEU A 32 6.31 -4.75 17.18
N HIS A 33 6.69 -5.51 18.22
CA HIS A 33 7.24 -4.91 19.43
C HIS A 33 8.49 -4.07 19.15
N SER A 34 9.34 -4.52 18.24
CA SER A 34 10.53 -3.78 17.83
C SER A 34 10.19 -2.49 17.07
N LEU A 35 9.16 -2.49 16.21
CA LEU A 35 8.65 -1.26 15.57
C LEU A 35 8.14 -0.25 16.60
N LEU A 36 7.51 -0.74 17.67
CA LEU A 36 6.92 0.08 18.72
C LEU A 36 7.89 0.42 19.86
N GLU A 37 9.11 -0.11 19.88
CA GLU A 37 10.11 0.16 20.91
C GLU A 37 10.72 1.56 20.69
N PRO A 38 10.52 2.53 21.59
CA PRO A 38 11.03 3.89 21.41
C PRO A 38 12.55 3.94 21.19
N ALA A 39 13.31 3.03 21.80
CA ALA A 39 14.77 2.96 21.62
C ALA A 39 15.21 2.66 20.17
N ASN A 40 14.35 2.08 19.35
CA ASN A 40 14.63 1.85 17.92
C ASN A 40 14.41 3.10 17.06
N ASN A 41 13.91 4.19 17.63
CA ASN A 41 13.69 5.50 16.98
C ASN A 41 12.76 5.47 15.75
N ILE A 42 11.99 4.39 15.54
CA ILE A 42 10.99 4.32 14.46
C ILE A 42 9.70 5.00 14.91
N LEU A 43 9.08 4.49 15.97
CA LEU A 43 7.84 5.03 16.51
C LEU A 43 7.91 6.54 16.84
N PRO A 44 8.96 7.05 17.53
CA PRO A 44 9.06 8.49 17.80
C PRO A 44 9.08 9.37 16.54
N LEU A 45 9.71 8.91 15.46
CA LEU A 45 9.71 9.62 14.18
C LEU A 45 8.33 9.61 13.53
N LEU A 46 7.66 8.46 13.54
CA LEU A 46 6.30 8.33 12.99
C LEU A 46 5.30 9.20 13.76
N GLU A 47 5.38 9.23 15.10
CA GLU A 47 4.51 10.08 15.92
C GLU A 47 4.74 11.57 15.65
N LYS A 48 6.01 12.00 15.62
CA LYS A 48 6.41 13.39 15.34
C LYS A 48 5.98 13.88 13.96
N HIS A 49 5.98 12.99 12.96
CA HIS A 49 5.67 13.31 11.56
C HIS A 49 4.33 12.71 11.08
N SER A 50 3.43 12.37 12.00
CA SER A 50 2.17 11.62 11.74
C SER A 50 1.20 12.28 10.76
N SER A 51 1.28 13.59 10.54
CA SER A 51 0.48 14.30 9.52
C SER A 51 1.01 14.13 8.10
N GLN A 52 2.26 13.68 7.94
CA GLN A 52 2.97 13.60 6.66
C GLN A 52 3.38 12.16 6.33
N VAL A 53 3.91 11.41 7.29
CA VAL A 53 4.40 10.05 7.09
C VAL A 53 3.54 9.08 7.87
N HIS A 54 3.19 7.97 7.22
CA HIS A 54 2.47 6.90 7.88
C HIS A 54 3.00 5.53 7.50
N PHE A 55 3.07 4.66 8.52
CA PHE A 55 3.59 3.31 8.38
C PHE A 55 2.46 2.28 8.39
N VAL A 56 2.49 1.36 7.43
CA VAL A 56 1.52 0.27 7.31
C VAL A 56 2.25 -1.07 7.45
N PHE A 57 1.91 -1.81 8.50
CA PHE A 57 2.42 -3.15 8.74
C PHE A 57 1.42 -4.20 8.22
N ILE A 58 1.83 -5.02 7.27
CA ILE A 58 0.98 -6.02 6.59
C ILE A 58 1.46 -7.43 6.96
N PRO A 59 1.05 -7.97 8.12
CA PRO A 59 1.41 -9.32 8.54
C PRO A 59 0.59 -10.39 7.79
N ASP A 60 0.88 -11.67 8.04
CA ASP A 60 0.03 -12.77 7.59
C ASP A 60 -1.30 -12.81 8.38
N PHE A 61 -2.31 -13.50 7.86
CA PHE A 61 -3.65 -13.51 8.47
C PHE A 61 -3.69 -14.05 9.90
N LEU A 62 -2.84 -15.03 10.26
CA LEU A 62 -2.82 -15.64 11.59
C LEU A 62 -2.38 -14.66 12.67
N THR A 63 -1.59 -13.66 12.29
CA THR A 63 -0.95 -12.71 13.20
C THR A 63 -1.62 -11.34 13.24
N ILE A 64 -2.60 -11.07 12.36
CA ILE A 64 -3.40 -9.84 12.42
C ILE A 64 -4.08 -9.68 13.79
N TYR A 65 -4.73 -10.73 14.30
CA TYR A 65 -5.42 -10.67 15.61
C TYR A 65 -4.48 -10.31 16.78
N PRO A 66 -3.38 -11.04 17.04
CA PRO A 66 -2.49 -10.67 18.13
C PRO A 66 -1.81 -9.30 17.92
N CYS A 67 -1.47 -8.91 16.68
CA CYS A 67 -0.99 -7.57 16.39
C CYS A 67 -2.04 -6.49 16.73
N SER A 68 -3.31 -6.74 16.41
CA SER A 68 -4.42 -5.86 16.74
C SER A 68 -4.60 -5.71 18.25
N GLN A 69 -4.49 -6.80 19.02
CA GLN A 69 -4.55 -6.76 20.48
C GLN A 69 -3.39 -5.94 21.10
N ILE A 70 -2.17 -6.09 20.57
CA ILE A 70 -1.01 -5.32 21.03
C ILE A 70 -1.21 -3.83 20.77
N LEU A 71 -1.66 -3.46 19.56
CA LEU A 71 -1.88 -2.05 19.22
C LEU A 71 -3.06 -1.46 19.99
N GLY A 72 -4.17 -2.18 20.10
CA GLY A 72 -5.36 -1.73 20.83
C GLY A 72 -5.13 -1.58 22.35
N SER A 73 -4.32 -2.44 22.96
CA SER A 73 -3.98 -2.32 24.39
C SER A 73 -3.03 -1.16 24.68
N ARG A 74 -2.09 -0.88 23.77
CA ARG A 74 -1.12 0.21 23.92
C ARG A 74 -1.68 1.58 23.51
N TYR A 75 -2.59 1.60 22.55
CA TYR A 75 -3.22 2.79 21.98
C TYR A 75 -4.74 2.60 21.96
N PRO A 76 -5.40 2.62 23.13
CA PRO A 76 -6.84 2.52 23.20
C PRO A 76 -7.44 3.71 22.44
N SER A 77 -8.30 3.41 21.47
CA SER A 77 -9.11 4.44 20.84
C SER A 77 -9.97 5.09 21.94
N PRO A 78 -10.13 6.43 21.97
CA PRO A 78 -11.14 7.03 22.82
C PRO A 78 -12.48 6.38 22.45
N SER A 79 -13.04 5.63 23.39
CA SER A 79 -14.21 4.79 23.20
C SER A 79 -15.30 5.51 22.40
N ASP A 80 -15.57 5.06 21.17
CA ASP A 80 -16.88 5.33 20.57
C ASP A 80 -17.86 4.30 21.14
N PRO A 81 -18.81 4.71 22.01
CA PRO A 81 -19.80 3.80 22.59
C PRO A 81 -20.73 3.16 21.55
N ASN A 82 -20.66 3.57 20.27
CA ASN A 82 -21.47 3.02 19.18
C ASN A 82 -20.70 2.13 18.19
N GLY A 83 -19.40 1.92 18.38
CA GLY A 83 -18.59 1.05 17.51
C GLY A 83 -18.45 1.52 16.05
N ASN A 84 -18.78 2.77 15.75
CA ASN A 84 -18.60 3.35 14.43
C ASN A 84 -17.21 3.97 14.37
N ALA A 85 -16.35 3.45 13.48
CA ALA A 85 -15.11 4.12 13.15
C ALA A 85 -15.46 5.52 12.60
N ALA A 86 -15.26 6.55 13.42
CA ALA A 86 -15.44 7.93 13.01
C ALA A 86 -14.52 8.26 11.84
N ALA A 87 -14.99 9.16 10.97
CA ALA A 87 -14.17 9.85 9.98
C ALA A 87 -12.89 10.38 10.63
N GLY A 88 -11.73 9.87 10.20
CA GLY A 88 -10.45 10.21 10.82
C GLY A 88 -9.27 9.82 9.93
N PRO A 89 -8.04 10.17 10.32
CA PRO A 89 -6.84 9.78 9.58
C PRO A 89 -6.79 8.26 9.36
N LEU A 90 -6.04 7.83 8.33
CA LEU A 90 -5.72 6.41 8.09
C LEU A 90 -5.21 5.69 9.35
N ALA A 91 -4.61 6.45 10.26
CA ALA A 91 -4.15 6.05 11.58
C ALA A 91 -5.27 6.07 12.64
N SER A 92 -5.71 4.89 13.10
CA SER A 92 -6.22 4.76 14.49
C SER A 92 -5.09 4.56 15.49
N TRP A 93 -3.93 4.15 14.99
CA TRP A 93 -2.71 3.84 15.73
C TRP A 93 -1.51 4.48 14.99
N PRO A 94 -0.37 4.72 15.68
CA PRO A 94 0.84 5.24 15.04
C PRO A 94 1.36 4.37 13.88
N ILE A 95 0.98 3.09 13.87
CA ILE A 95 1.21 2.14 12.79
C ILE A 95 -0.12 1.48 12.45
N SER A 96 -0.56 1.54 11.19
CA SER A 96 -1.78 0.83 10.76
C SER A 96 -1.50 -0.63 10.44
N LEU A 97 -2.47 -1.50 10.73
CA LEU A 97 -2.47 -2.87 10.22
C LEU A 97 -3.05 -2.93 8.82
N GLY A 98 -2.37 -3.69 7.97
CA GLY A 98 -2.88 -4.14 6.68
C GLY A 98 -3.16 -5.64 6.64
N ALA A 99 -3.72 -6.10 5.52
CA ALA A 99 -3.87 -7.51 5.20
C ALA A 99 -3.38 -7.80 3.77
N GLN A 100 -2.89 -9.01 3.52
CA GLN A 100 -2.23 -9.38 2.27
C GLN A 100 -3.18 -9.75 1.12
N ASN A 101 -4.47 -9.95 1.43
CA ASN A 101 -5.54 -10.26 0.47
C ASN A 101 -6.91 -10.14 1.17
N ALA A 102 -7.99 -10.13 0.40
CA ALA A 102 -9.33 -10.39 0.89
C ALA A 102 -10.22 -11.03 -0.18
N TYR A 103 -11.24 -11.77 0.27
CA TYR A 103 -12.28 -12.34 -0.60
C TYR A 103 -13.36 -11.28 -0.89
N PRO A 104 -13.93 -11.21 -2.11
CA PRO A 104 -14.91 -10.19 -2.49
C PRO A 104 -16.31 -10.46 -1.92
N SER A 105 -16.42 -10.58 -0.59
CA SER A 105 -17.71 -10.65 0.12
C SER A 105 -17.76 -9.59 1.23
N PRO A 106 -18.76 -8.71 1.25
CA PRO A 106 -18.91 -7.71 2.31
C PRO A 106 -19.37 -8.33 3.64
N SER A 107 -19.76 -9.62 3.65
CA SER A 107 -20.27 -10.34 4.82
C SER A 107 -19.58 -11.70 5.00
N TYR A 108 -19.74 -12.27 6.19
CA TYR A 108 -19.43 -13.69 6.44
C TYR A 108 -20.30 -14.61 5.57
N GLY A 109 -19.78 -15.78 5.21
CA GLY A 109 -20.47 -16.73 4.35
C GLY A 109 -19.69 -18.03 4.13
N ALA A 110 -20.19 -18.87 3.21
CA ALA A 110 -19.63 -20.18 2.90
C ALA A 110 -18.43 -20.08 1.94
N TYR A 111 -17.30 -19.55 2.44
CA TYR A 111 -16.06 -19.33 1.69
C TYR A 111 -14.89 -20.02 2.40
N THR A 112 -14.86 -21.35 2.39
CA THR A 112 -13.84 -22.13 3.12
C THR A 112 -12.41 -21.72 2.74
N GLY A 113 -11.61 -21.32 3.73
CA GLY A 113 -10.22 -20.91 3.54
C GLY A 113 -10.01 -19.43 3.21
N GLU A 114 -11.09 -18.69 2.95
CA GLU A 114 -11.04 -17.28 2.56
C GLU A 114 -11.24 -16.33 3.74
N ILE A 115 -10.68 -15.13 3.62
CA ILE A 115 -10.80 -14.06 4.63
C ILE A 115 -11.64 -12.92 4.06
N VAL A 116 -12.75 -12.62 4.73
CA VAL A 116 -13.68 -11.57 4.29
C VAL A 116 -13.29 -10.19 4.86
N PRO A 117 -13.42 -9.10 4.08
CA PRO A 117 -13.14 -7.73 4.50
C PRO A 117 -13.80 -7.28 5.83
N VAL A 118 -15.01 -7.73 6.13
CA VAL A 118 -15.69 -7.39 7.41
C VAL A 118 -14.94 -7.93 8.62
N ALA A 119 -14.32 -9.11 8.50
CA ALA A 119 -13.48 -9.67 9.57
C ALA A 119 -12.21 -8.84 9.75
N LEU A 120 -11.55 -8.45 8.66
CA LEU A 120 -10.37 -7.58 8.71
C LEU A 120 -10.68 -6.24 9.39
N LYS A 121 -11.79 -5.60 9.00
CA LYS A 121 -12.24 -4.34 9.60
C LYS A 121 -12.46 -4.46 11.10
N SER A 122 -13.04 -5.57 11.58
CA SER A 122 -13.24 -5.81 13.02
C SER A 122 -11.93 -5.92 13.81
N LEU A 123 -10.81 -6.22 13.15
CA LEU A 123 -9.47 -6.28 13.74
C LEU A 123 -8.71 -4.95 13.63
N GLY A 124 -9.34 -3.88 13.16
CA GLY A 124 -8.70 -2.57 12.97
C GLY A 124 -7.79 -2.50 11.73
N VAL A 125 -7.91 -3.45 10.79
CA VAL A 125 -7.23 -3.35 9.49
C VAL A 125 -7.79 -2.15 8.72
N ARG A 126 -6.90 -1.37 8.10
CA ARG A 126 -7.26 -0.16 7.35
C ARG A 126 -6.88 -0.21 5.88
N VAL A 127 -5.88 -1.03 5.53
CA VAL A 127 -5.35 -1.15 4.17
C VAL A 127 -5.35 -2.63 3.78
N VAL A 128 -5.80 -2.95 2.56
CA VAL A 128 -5.79 -4.34 2.07
C VAL A 128 -4.98 -4.38 0.78
N GLU A 129 -3.84 -5.07 0.84
CA GLU A 129 -3.03 -5.42 -0.33
C GLU A 129 -3.82 -6.40 -1.21
N LEU A 130 -3.90 -6.09 -2.50
CA LEU A 130 -4.67 -6.85 -3.47
C LEU A 130 -3.83 -7.05 -4.72
N ASN A 131 -4.06 -8.16 -5.42
CA ASN A 131 -3.58 -8.37 -6.78
C ASN A 131 -2.04 -8.37 -6.91
N HIS A 132 -1.33 -8.68 -5.82
CA HIS A 132 0.12 -8.83 -5.82
C HIS A 132 0.58 -9.82 -6.91
N ALA A 133 1.72 -9.58 -7.55
CA ALA A 133 2.20 -10.34 -8.70
C ALA A 133 2.29 -11.86 -8.44
N GLU A 134 2.64 -12.25 -7.20
CA GLU A 134 2.62 -13.66 -6.76
C GLU A 134 1.23 -14.28 -6.82
N ARG A 135 0.18 -13.55 -6.44
CA ARG A 135 -1.21 -14.05 -6.49
C ARG A 135 -1.71 -14.15 -7.92
N ARG A 136 -1.36 -13.19 -8.79
CA ARG A 136 -1.61 -13.30 -10.24
C ARG A 136 -0.97 -14.57 -10.80
N ARG A 137 0.32 -14.75 -10.52
CA ARG A 137 1.12 -15.86 -11.07
C ARG A 137 0.68 -17.23 -10.56
N TYR A 138 0.41 -17.37 -9.27
CA TYR A 138 0.19 -18.68 -8.64
C TYR A 138 -1.28 -19.02 -8.41
N LEU A 139 -2.15 -18.02 -8.29
CA LEU A 139 -3.56 -18.19 -7.93
C LEU A 139 -4.52 -17.71 -9.02
N GLY A 140 -3.99 -17.24 -10.16
CA GLY A 140 -4.80 -16.84 -11.31
C GLY A 140 -5.61 -15.56 -11.11
N GLU A 141 -5.21 -14.71 -10.15
CA GLU A 141 -5.83 -13.40 -10.01
C GLU A 141 -5.58 -12.53 -11.25
N ASN A 142 -6.57 -11.71 -11.58
CA ASN A 142 -6.60 -10.85 -12.76
C ASN A 142 -7.25 -9.49 -12.43
N ASP A 143 -7.31 -8.61 -13.43
CA ASP A 143 -7.83 -7.25 -13.31
C ASP A 143 -9.29 -7.23 -12.77
N ASP A 144 -10.14 -8.16 -13.22
CA ASP A 144 -11.53 -8.26 -12.78
C ASP A 144 -11.64 -8.64 -11.30
N SER A 145 -10.90 -9.67 -10.87
CA SER A 145 -10.86 -10.09 -9.47
C SER A 145 -10.26 -9.01 -8.56
N ALA A 146 -9.30 -8.23 -9.06
CA ALA A 146 -8.72 -7.11 -8.34
C ALA A 146 -9.74 -5.99 -8.15
N ALA A 147 -10.49 -5.66 -9.21
CA ALA A 147 -11.54 -4.65 -9.19
C ALA A 147 -12.67 -5.02 -8.22
N GLU A 148 -13.12 -6.29 -8.23
CA GLU A 148 -14.17 -6.79 -7.34
C GLU A 148 -13.76 -6.74 -5.86
N LYS A 149 -12.53 -7.17 -5.56
CA LYS A 149 -11.97 -7.11 -4.22
C LYS A 149 -11.77 -5.66 -3.76
N ALA A 150 -11.23 -4.80 -4.63
CA ALA A 150 -11.01 -3.40 -4.31
C ALA A 150 -12.33 -2.69 -3.99
N ARG A 151 -13.37 -2.93 -4.79
CA ARG A 151 -14.72 -2.44 -4.52
C ARG A 151 -15.22 -2.89 -3.16
N THR A 152 -15.14 -4.18 -2.84
CA THR A 152 -15.63 -4.73 -1.57
C THR A 152 -14.89 -4.12 -0.37
N VAL A 153 -13.57 -3.92 -0.49
CA VAL A 153 -12.74 -3.26 0.53
C VAL A 153 -13.19 -1.80 0.72
N SER A 154 -13.39 -1.06 -0.37
CA SER A 154 -13.85 0.34 -0.35
C SER A 154 -15.29 0.47 0.18
N ASP A 155 -16.19 -0.47 -0.13
CA ASP A 155 -17.57 -0.45 0.39
C ASP A 155 -17.61 -0.61 1.93
N LEU A 156 -16.52 -1.12 2.53
CA LEU A 156 -16.34 -1.18 3.98
C LEU A 156 -15.45 -0.05 4.55
N ALA A 157 -15.19 1.02 3.80
CA ALA A 157 -14.38 2.16 4.21
C ALA A 157 -12.91 1.81 4.57
N MET A 158 -12.38 0.71 4.02
CA MET A 158 -10.95 0.41 4.04
C MET A 158 -10.31 0.87 2.72
N VAL A 159 -8.99 0.99 2.70
CA VAL A 159 -8.24 1.46 1.53
C VAL A 159 -7.72 0.25 0.73
N PRO A 160 -8.15 0.05 -0.52
CA PRO A 160 -7.51 -0.92 -1.39
C PRO A 160 -6.12 -0.44 -1.80
N LEU A 161 -5.13 -1.31 -1.59
CA LEU A 161 -3.76 -1.18 -2.03
C LEU A 161 -3.54 -2.18 -3.16
N VAL A 162 -3.69 -1.75 -4.39
CA VAL A 162 -3.71 -2.64 -5.56
C VAL A 162 -2.33 -2.64 -6.22
N CYS A 163 -1.68 -3.81 -6.25
CA CYS A 163 -0.45 -3.99 -6.99
C CYS A 163 -0.72 -3.98 -8.50
N ILE A 164 0.07 -3.20 -9.24
CA ILE A 164 0.00 -3.09 -10.70
C ILE A 164 1.40 -3.12 -11.30
N GLY A 165 1.52 -3.63 -12.51
CA GLY A 165 2.83 -3.79 -13.16
C GLY A 165 2.72 -4.38 -14.56
N GLU A 166 3.59 -3.94 -15.46
CA GLU A 166 3.82 -4.59 -16.75
C GLU A 166 4.69 -5.84 -16.59
N VAL A 167 4.37 -6.88 -17.36
CA VAL A 167 5.05 -8.18 -17.35
C VAL A 167 6.20 -8.21 -18.34
N GLU A 168 6.03 -7.57 -19.48
CA GLU A 168 7.06 -7.54 -20.53
C GLU A 168 8.12 -6.50 -20.20
N GLN A 169 9.39 -6.90 -20.24
CA GLN A 169 10.49 -5.96 -20.11
C GLN A 169 10.56 -5.05 -21.34
N PRO A 170 10.48 -3.73 -21.20
CA PRO A 170 10.64 -2.82 -22.33
C PRO A 170 12.11 -2.72 -22.75
N ASP A 171 12.36 -2.24 -23.98
CA ASP A 171 13.71 -1.85 -24.39
C ASP A 171 14.14 -0.61 -23.59
N LEU A 172 15.05 -0.79 -22.64
CA LEU A 172 15.59 0.27 -21.80
C LEU A 172 16.72 1.07 -22.47
N ARG A 173 17.19 0.64 -23.65
CA ARG A 173 18.21 1.37 -24.44
C ARG A 173 17.59 2.22 -25.54
N GLY A 174 16.35 1.91 -25.92
CA GLY A 174 15.55 2.69 -26.85
C GLY A 174 15.03 4.01 -26.26
N PRO A 175 14.22 4.76 -27.02
CA PRO A 175 13.60 5.98 -26.53
C PRO A 175 12.71 5.70 -25.32
N LEU A 176 12.95 6.41 -24.22
CA LEU A 176 12.17 6.28 -22.96
C LEU A 176 10.66 6.38 -23.18
N SER A 177 10.21 7.23 -24.11
CA SER A 177 8.79 7.36 -24.45
C SER A 177 8.18 6.08 -25.01
N ALA A 178 8.93 5.29 -25.77
CA ALA A 178 8.49 3.99 -26.26
C ALA A 178 8.40 2.97 -25.12
N SER A 179 9.39 2.94 -24.23
CA SER A 179 9.40 2.07 -23.04
C SER A 179 8.21 2.35 -22.13
N VAL A 180 7.92 3.63 -21.86
CA VAL A 180 6.75 4.07 -21.07
C VAL A 180 5.44 3.72 -21.78
N GLY A 181 5.35 3.95 -23.10
CA GLY A 181 4.17 3.59 -23.89
C GLY A 181 3.84 2.10 -23.81
N ASN A 182 4.84 1.24 -23.91
CA ASN A 182 4.69 -0.22 -23.80
C ASN A 182 4.23 -0.64 -22.40
N ALA A 183 4.80 -0.05 -21.35
CA ALA A 183 4.37 -0.29 -19.97
C ALA A 183 2.89 0.13 -19.79
N MET A 184 2.54 1.31 -20.29
CA MET A 184 1.17 1.84 -20.17
C MET A 184 0.13 1.05 -20.94
N ALA A 185 0.51 0.35 -22.02
CA ALA A 185 -0.39 -0.57 -22.71
C ALA A 185 -0.89 -1.71 -21.78
N GLN A 186 -0.06 -2.12 -20.82
CA GLN A 186 -0.40 -3.15 -19.83
C GLN A 186 -0.96 -2.57 -18.53
N LEU A 187 -0.50 -1.39 -18.10
CA LEU A 187 -0.92 -0.76 -16.84
C LEU A 187 -2.30 -0.09 -16.94
N ARG A 188 -2.63 0.50 -18.10
CA ARG A 188 -3.91 1.19 -18.31
C ARG A 188 -5.13 0.30 -17.98
N PRO A 189 -5.27 -0.94 -18.50
CA PRO A 189 -6.40 -1.79 -18.14
C PRO A 189 -6.46 -2.11 -16.64
N GLN A 190 -5.31 -2.36 -15.99
CA GLN A 190 -5.24 -2.65 -14.55
C GLN A 190 -5.76 -1.47 -13.70
N ILE A 191 -5.36 -0.25 -14.05
CA ILE A 191 -5.78 0.99 -13.36
C ILE A 191 -7.27 1.25 -13.57
N LEU A 192 -7.74 1.17 -14.83
CA LEU A 192 -9.12 1.49 -15.17
C LEU A 192 -10.12 0.47 -14.61
N ALA A 193 -9.76 -0.81 -14.54
CA ALA A 193 -10.61 -1.83 -13.91
C ALA A 193 -10.90 -1.48 -12.44
N VAL A 194 -9.86 -1.13 -11.68
CA VAL A 194 -9.98 -0.78 -10.25
C VAL A 194 -10.70 0.55 -10.06
N LEU A 195 -10.26 1.62 -10.74
CA LEU A 195 -10.87 2.95 -10.58
C LEU A 195 -12.28 3.01 -11.14
N GLY A 196 -12.64 2.13 -12.07
CA GLY A 196 -14.01 1.97 -12.53
C GLY A 196 -14.91 1.34 -11.48
N ALA A 197 -14.41 0.37 -10.71
CA ALA A 197 -15.19 -0.42 -9.77
C ALA A 197 -15.36 0.21 -8.38
N VAL A 198 -14.36 0.94 -7.89
CA VAL A 198 -14.42 1.58 -6.55
C VAL A 198 -15.22 2.89 -6.60
N PRO A 199 -15.92 3.27 -5.50
CA PRO A 199 -16.58 4.56 -5.40
C PRO A 199 -15.66 5.74 -5.76
N GLU A 200 -16.24 6.78 -6.33
CA GLU A 200 -15.53 7.97 -6.82
C GLU A 200 -14.86 8.77 -5.70
N ASP A 201 -15.38 8.70 -4.48
CA ASP A 201 -14.86 9.33 -3.26
C ASP A 201 -13.93 8.42 -2.45
N ALA A 202 -13.86 7.13 -2.79
CA ALA A 202 -12.98 6.18 -2.12
C ALA A 202 -11.50 6.41 -2.51
N PRO A 203 -10.57 6.45 -1.53
CA PRO A 203 -9.16 6.52 -1.82
C PRO A 203 -8.65 5.16 -2.34
N VAL A 204 -7.63 5.20 -3.18
CA VAL A 204 -6.94 4.03 -3.73
C VAL A 204 -5.44 4.24 -3.66
N ILE A 205 -4.70 3.19 -3.29
CA ILE A 205 -3.25 3.18 -3.41
C ILE A 205 -2.88 2.18 -4.49
N PHE A 206 -2.17 2.62 -5.53
CA PHE A 206 -1.53 1.73 -6.49
C PHE A 206 -0.09 1.46 -6.06
N ALA A 207 0.25 0.18 -5.90
CA ALA A 207 1.63 -0.25 -5.70
C ALA A 207 2.22 -0.65 -7.05
N TYR A 208 2.96 0.27 -7.68
CA TYR A 208 3.58 0.04 -8.98
C TYR A 208 4.85 -0.78 -8.84
N GLU A 209 4.84 -2.00 -9.39
CA GLU A 209 5.96 -2.94 -9.39
C GLU A 209 6.16 -3.48 -10.81
N PRO A 210 7.22 -3.08 -11.52
CA PRO A 210 7.58 -3.68 -12.80
C PRO A 210 7.81 -5.19 -12.62
N VAL A 211 6.92 -6.03 -13.14
CA VAL A 211 6.89 -7.47 -12.81
C VAL A 211 8.14 -8.17 -13.35
N TRP A 212 8.67 -7.71 -14.49
CA TRP A 212 9.92 -8.19 -15.07
C TRP A 212 11.15 -7.92 -14.20
N ALA A 213 11.09 -6.96 -13.26
CA ALA A 213 12.18 -6.64 -12.35
C ALA A 213 12.08 -7.40 -11.01
N ILE A 214 11.01 -8.18 -10.77
CA ILE A 214 10.84 -8.92 -9.53
C ILE A 214 11.88 -10.05 -9.46
N GLY A 215 12.73 -9.99 -8.43
CA GLY A 215 13.81 -10.95 -8.22
C GLY A 215 15.02 -10.74 -9.15
N ALA A 216 15.03 -9.66 -9.94
CA ALA A 216 16.21 -9.24 -10.68
C ALA A 216 17.34 -8.80 -9.74
N ALA A 217 18.58 -8.82 -10.23
CA ALA A 217 19.75 -8.40 -9.46
C ALA A 217 19.69 -6.91 -9.07
N GLU A 218 19.09 -6.09 -9.94
CA GLU A 218 18.89 -4.66 -9.73
C GLU A 218 17.41 -4.31 -9.94
N PRO A 219 16.84 -3.40 -9.13
CA PRO A 219 15.50 -2.87 -9.35
C PRO A 219 15.44 -2.08 -10.67
N ALA A 220 14.23 -1.86 -11.17
CA ALA A 220 14.02 -0.93 -12.28
C ALA A 220 14.54 0.47 -11.91
N GLY A 221 15.33 1.07 -12.79
CA GLY A 221 15.97 2.37 -12.54
C GLY A 221 14.96 3.50 -12.34
N VAL A 222 15.34 4.49 -11.53
CA VAL A 222 14.49 5.66 -11.21
C VAL A 222 14.07 6.43 -12.47
N ASP A 223 14.95 6.50 -13.47
CA ASP A 223 14.68 7.17 -14.76
C ASP A 223 13.59 6.48 -15.59
N TYR A 224 13.34 5.20 -15.34
CA TYR A 224 12.22 4.47 -15.92
C TYR A 224 10.97 4.57 -15.03
N VAL A 225 11.13 4.30 -13.73
CA VAL A 225 10.01 4.25 -12.79
C VAL A 225 9.30 5.60 -12.66
N GLY A 226 10.04 6.70 -12.61
CA GLY A 226 9.46 8.04 -12.45
C GLY A 226 8.46 8.42 -13.55
N PRO A 227 8.86 8.40 -14.82
CA PRO A 227 7.98 8.65 -15.97
C PRO A 227 6.77 7.70 -16.04
N VAL A 228 6.94 6.41 -15.74
CA VAL A 228 5.79 5.48 -15.70
C VAL A 228 4.82 5.88 -14.58
N VAL A 229 5.31 6.23 -13.40
CA VAL A 229 4.47 6.71 -12.30
C VAL A 229 3.71 7.98 -12.68
N GLN A 230 4.31 8.91 -13.42
CA GLN A 230 3.60 10.07 -13.95
C GLN A 230 2.46 9.66 -14.88
N ALA A 231 2.72 8.76 -15.83
CA ALA A 231 1.70 8.27 -16.75
C ALA A 231 0.56 7.51 -16.02
N ILE A 232 0.87 6.75 -14.96
CA ILE A 232 -0.13 6.13 -14.09
C ILE A 232 -1.05 7.21 -13.48
N ARG A 233 -0.47 8.31 -12.97
CA ARG A 233 -1.25 9.42 -12.39
C ARG A 233 -2.12 10.12 -13.42
N GLU A 234 -1.65 10.29 -14.65
CA GLU A 234 -2.44 10.87 -15.74
C GLU A 234 -3.63 9.99 -16.12
N VAL A 235 -3.42 8.67 -16.19
CA VAL A 235 -4.53 7.73 -16.39
C VAL A 235 -5.50 7.77 -15.22
N ALA A 236 -5.02 7.82 -13.97
CA ALA A 236 -5.88 7.89 -12.80
C ALA A 236 -6.73 9.17 -12.76
N LYS A 237 -6.17 10.32 -13.14
CA LYS A 237 -6.90 11.61 -13.23
C LYS A 237 -7.97 11.62 -14.33
N SER A 238 -7.75 10.88 -15.42
CA SER A 238 -8.69 10.79 -16.54
C SER A 238 -9.67 9.62 -16.44
N ALA A 239 -9.55 8.79 -15.40
CA ALA A 239 -10.42 7.65 -15.19
C ALA A 239 -11.84 8.12 -14.85
N VAL A 240 -12.81 7.65 -15.64
CA VAL A 240 -14.24 7.89 -15.39
C VAL A 240 -14.78 6.73 -14.54
N PRO A 241 -15.29 6.98 -13.32
CA PRO A 241 -15.92 5.95 -12.50
C PRO A 241 -17.12 5.31 -13.22
N LEU A 242 -17.33 3.99 -13.08
CA LEU A 242 -18.48 3.31 -13.68
C LEU A 242 -19.81 3.79 -13.10
N ARG A 243 -19.78 4.35 -11.89
CA ARG A 243 -20.96 4.88 -11.17
C ARG A 243 -21.30 6.33 -11.59
N GLY A 244 -20.51 6.94 -12.48
CA GLY A 244 -20.65 8.33 -12.94
C GLY A 244 -19.91 9.33 -12.04
N GLY A 245 -19.80 10.58 -12.52
CA GLY A 245 -19.16 11.68 -11.77
C GLY A 245 -17.65 11.83 -12.00
N GLU A 246 -17.05 12.78 -11.29
CA GLU A 246 -15.60 12.97 -11.24
C GLU A 246 -15.03 12.32 -9.98
N ARG A 247 -13.88 11.64 -10.10
CA ARG A 247 -13.19 11.04 -8.94
C ARG A 247 -12.72 12.14 -7.99
N THR A 248 -13.20 12.09 -6.75
CA THR A 248 -12.80 13.00 -5.65
C THR A 248 -11.89 12.31 -4.63
N GLY A 249 -11.91 10.97 -4.56
CA GLY A 249 -11.07 10.17 -3.71
C GLY A 249 -9.60 10.22 -4.13
N GLU A 250 -8.71 10.27 -3.13
CA GLU A 250 -7.27 10.34 -3.37
C GLU A 250 -6.73 9.08 -4.08
N VAL A 251 -5.90 9.28 -5.09
CA VAL A 251 -5.10 8.20 -5.70
C VAL A 251 -3.63 8.41 -5.37
N LYS A 252 -3.05 7.49 -4.59
CA LYS A 252 -1.61 7.45 -4.32
C LYS A 252 -0.93 6.42 -5.20
N VAL A 253 0.33 6.67 -5.57
CA VAL A 253 1.17 5.68 -6.25
C VAL A 253 2.42 5.46 -5.40
N VAL A 254 2.57 4.25 -4.87
CA VAL A 254 3.76 3.81 -4.14
C VAL A 254 4.60 2.91 -5.03
N TYR A 255 5.91 2.89 -4.82
CA TYR A 255 6.77 1.91 -5.47
C TYR A 255 6.61 0.56 -4.77
N GLY A 256 6.11 -0.45 -5.50
CA GLY A 256 5.85 -1.80 -5.01
C GLY A 256 7.07 -2.74 -5.05
N GLY A 257 8.12 -2.37 -5.79
CA GLY A 257 9.37 -3.15 -5.81
C GLY A 257 10.12 -3.09 -4.49
N SER A 258 11.10 -3.99 -4.30
CA SER A 258 11.91 -4.07 -3.07
C SER A 258 12.83 -2.84 -2.90
N ALA A 259 12.32 -1.75 -2.31
CA ALA A 259 13.07 -0.51 -2.11
C ALA A 259 13.98 -0.58 -0.88
N GLY A 260 15.30 -0.47 -1.06
CA GLY A 260 16.28 -0.41 0.03
C GLY A 260 16.65 1.02 0.49
N PRO A 261 17.42 1.15 1.59
CA PRO A 261 17.94 2.43 2.03
C PRO A 261 18.74 3.14 0.92
N GLY A 262 18.53 4.45 0.79
CA GLY A 262 19.16 5.29 -0.21
C GLY A 262 18.37 5.42 -1.52
N LEU A 263 17.42 4.53 -1.80
CA LEU A 263 16.60 4.61 -3.02
C LEU A 263 15.61 5.79 -2.97
N TRP A 264 15.08 6.12 -1.80
CA TRP A 264 14.14 7.21 -1.62
C TRP A 264 14.80 8.57 -1.92
N SER A 265 15.93 8.82 -1.28
CA SER A 265 16.73 10.05 -1.34
C SER A 265 17.61 10.13 -2.59
N GLY A 266 17.93 8.99 -3.20
CA GLY A 266 18.88 8.90 -4.31
C GLY A 266 20.34 8.81 -3.86
N LYS A 267 20.63 8.62 -2.56
CA LYS A 267 21.99 8.40 -2.04
C LYS A 267 22.70 7.25 -2.77
N THR A 268 21.95 6.24 -3.24
CA THR A 268 22.47 5.10 -4.02
C THR A 268 22.40 5.28 -5.53
N ASN A 269 21.87 6.42 -6.02
CA ASN A 269 21.62 6.67 -7.44
C ASN A 269 22.02 8.10 -7.84
N GLY A 270 23.19 8.57 -7.40
CA GLY A 270 23.73 9.88 -7.80
C GLY A 270 22.84 11.09 -7.46
N GLY A 271 22.02 10.99 -6.41
CA GLY A 271 21.03 12.00 -6.01
C GLY A 271 19.67 11.88 -6.71
N ASN A 272 19.50 10.92 -7.63
CA ASN A 272 18.23 10.66 -8.31
C ASN A 272 17.37 9.66 -7.51
N GLY A 273 16.66 10.17 -6.51
CA GLY A 273 15.79 9.38 -5.64
C GLY A 273 14.36 9.18 -6.17
N LEU A 274 13.71 8.10 -5.76
CA LEU A 274 12.29 7.83 -6.06
C LEU A 274 11.34 8.77 -5.32
N GLY A 275 11.75 9.37 -4.18
CA GLY A 275 10.85 10.10 -3.29
C GLY A 275 10.16 11.32 -3.90
N ARG A 276 10.68 11.84 -5.02
CA ARG A 276 10.06 12.91 -5.82
C ARG A 276 8.98 12.43 -6.80
N TRP A 277 8.96 11.13 -7.12
CA TRP A 277 8.05 10.53 -8.10
C TRP A 277 6.86 9.82 -7.43
N VAL A 278 7.14 9.09 -6.34
CA VAL A 278 6.16 8.26 -5.64
C VAL A 278 5.72 8.86 -4.31
N ASP A 279 4.54 8.45 -3.87
CA ASP A 279 3.95 8.81 -2.58
C ASP A 279 4.40 7.88 -1.46
N GLY A 280 5.21 6.86 -1.75
CA GLY A 280 5.62 5.90 -0.75
C GLY A 280 6.38 4.71 -1.30
N LEU A 281 6.80 3.83 -0.41
CA LEU A 281 7.59 2.63 -0.71
C LEU A 281 7.01 1.39 -0.03
N PHE A 282 7.02 0.28 -0.75
CA PHE A 282 7.10 -1.05 -0.16
C PHE A 282 8.55 -1.38 0.18
N LEU A 283 8.78 -1.75 1.44
CA LEU A 283 10.10 -2.15 1.89
C LEU A 283 10.38 -3.61 1.49
N GLY A 284 11.54 -3.83 0.88
CA GLY A 284 12.03 -5.16 0.54
C GLY A 284 12.50 -5.98 1.75
N ARG A 285 13.08 -7.16 1.49
CA ARG A 285 13.48 -8.13 2.53
C ARG A 285 14.48 -7.60 3.57
N PHE A 286 15.25 -6.56 3.27
CA PHE A 286 16.14 -5.94 4.27
C PHE A 286 15.34 -5.33 5.45
N ALA A 287 14.09 -4.92 5.22
CA ALA A 287 13.20 -4.44 6.28
C ALA A 287 12.66 -5.55 7.17
N HIS A 288 12.99 -6.81 6.91
CA HIS A 288 12.82 -7.87 7.92
C HIS A 288 13.72 -7.66 9.14
N ASP A 289 14.78 -6.84 9.00
CA ASP A 289 15.56 -6.29 10.09
C ASP A 289 15.05 -4.90 10.46
N ILE A 290 14.94 -4.64 11.76
CA ILE A 290 14.41 -3.37 12.27
C ILE A 290 15.30 -2.16 11.93
N GLN A 291 16.62 -2.36 11.82
CA GLN A 291 17.55 -1.30 11.42
C GLN A 291 17.32 -0.91 9.96
N GLY A 292 16.93 -1.86 9.11
CA GLY A 292 16.52 -1.59 7.73
C GLY A 292 15.29 -0.68 7.66
N VAL A 293 14.29 -0.94 8.51
CA VAL A 293 13.10 -0.07 8.61
C VAL A 293 13.49 1.32 9.10
N ARG A 294 14.25 1.39 10.19
CA ARG A 294 14.72 2.65 10.78
C ARG A 294 15.42 3.53 9.74
N ALA A 295 16.37 2.96 8.99
CA ALA A 295 17.11 3.70 7.99
C ALA A 295 16.21 4.33 6.92
N VAL A 296 15.18 3.61 6.45
CA VAL A 296 14.24 4.15 5.46
C VAL A 296 13.30 5.19 6.08
N VAL A 297 12.83 4.99 7.32
CA VAL A 297 11.99 5.99 8.02
C VAL A 297 12.77 7.30 8.22
N GLU A 298 14.02 7.22 8.68
CA GLU A 298 14.91 8.38 8.82
C GLU A 298 15.11 9.08 7.46
N GLU A 299 15.40 8.31 6.41
CA GLU A 299 15.57 8.84 5.04
C GLU A 299 14.32 9.55 4.51
N VAL A 300 13.14 8.98 4.71
CA VAL A 300 11.87 9.59 4.29
C VAL A 300 11.60 10.86 5.08
N VAL A 301 11.80 10.85 6.39
CA VAL A 301 11.59 12.03 7.26
C VAL A 301 12.56 13.16 6.93
N GLU A 302 13.84 12.86 6.70
CA GLU A 302 14.85 13.84 6.27
C GLU A 302 14.42 14.57 4.99
N SER A 303 13.78 13.86 4.06
CA SER A 303 13.33 14.45 2.79
C SER A 303 12.20 15.47 2.94
N LEU A 304 11.42 15.41 4.03
CA LEU A 304 10.33 16.36 4.29
C LEU A 304 10.82 17.78 4.62
N GLY A 305 12.03 17.89 5.18
CA GLY A 305 12.65 19.18 5.52
C GLY A 305 13.43 19.82 4.37
N SER A 306 13.58 19.11 3.25
CA SER A 306 14.37 19.52 2.09
C SER A 306 13.52 19.97 0.89
N SER A 307 12.20 20.01 1.06
CA SER A 307 11.20 20.36 0.04
C SER A 307 10.62 21.74 0.21
#